data_AF-A0A8X6VYB9-F1
#
_entry.id   AF-A0A8X6VYB9-F1
#
_cell.length_a   1.000
_cell.length_b   1.000
_cell.length_c   1.000
_cell.angle_alpha   90.00
_cell.angle_beta   90.00
_cell.angle_gamma   90.00
#
_symmetry.space_group_name_H-M   'P 1'
#
loop_
_entity.id
_entity.type
_entity.pdbx_description
1 polymer ?
#
loop_
_entity_poly.entity_id
_entity_poly.type
_entity_poly.pdbx_seq_one_letter_code
_entity_poly.pdbx_strand_id
1 'polypeptide(L)'
;MLPFCPNDFDDNNITKIAARAEESRQLARVHTLRAQDKDRRRYDSKHQMVSYAPGDLVWVYTPVRKVGLSEKLLRRYFGPYQVLRRLSAVTYEVQDFDPASRKRKLREVVHVLRMKPYHDPAEQIETEDIPPKKSYKGPITRSRIKTLEQNDSGALSSFSRGAMPHA
;
A
#
# COMPACT_ATOMS: atom_id res chain seq x y z
N MET A 1 6.05 66.16 -3.00
CA MET A 1 5.09 65.11 -3.43
C MET A 1 5.23 64.96 -4.94
N LEU A 2 5.73 63.83 -5.42
CA LEU A 2 5.79 63.56 -6.86
C LEU A 2 4.40 63.11 -7.33
N PRO A 3 3.93 63.57 -8.50
CA PRO A 3 2.64 63.17 -9.03
C PRO A 3 2.71 61.67 -9.38
N PHE A 4 1.79 60.89 -8.81
CA PHE A 4 1.46 59.59 -9.36
C PHE A 4 0.95 59.84 -10.78
N CYS A 5 1.72 59.45 -11.79
CA CYS A 5 1.26 59.45 -13.17
C CYS A 5 0.46 58.16 -13.38
N PRO A 6 -0.88 58.21 -13.48
CA PRO A 6 -1.62 57.10 -14.03
C PRO A 6 -1.43 57.15 -15.55
N ASN A 7 -1.16 56.01 -16.17
CA ASN A 7 -1.18 55.77 -17.62
C ASN A 7 0.17 55.76 -18.34
N ASP A 8 1.03 54.80 -17.97
CA ASP A 8 1.86 54.07 -18.94
C ASP A 8 1.70 52.54 -18.73
N PHE A 9 0.50 52.10 -18.34
CA PHE A 9 0.17 50.68 -18.40
C PHE A 9 -0.13 50.36 -19.87
N ASP A 10 0.88 49.86 -20.57
CA ASP A 10 0.76 49.40 -21.95
C ASP A 10 -0.33 48.30 -21.99
N ASP A 11 -1.52 48.61 -22.53
CA ASP A 11 -2.68 47.69 -22.60
C ASP A 11 -2.29 46.36 -23.30
N ASN A 12 -1.30 46.43 -24.17
CA ASN A 12 -0.68 45.29 -24.83
C ASN A 12 0.05 44.35 -23.86
N ASN A 13 0.61 44.87 -22.77
CA ASN A 13 1.26 44.08 -21.73
C ASN A 13 0.22 43.39 -20.83
N ILE A 14 -0.83 44.11 -20.41
CA ILE A 14 -1.92 43.54 -19.59
C ILE A 14 -2.60 42.39 -20.34
N THR A 15 -2.92 42.57 -21.62
CA THR A 15 -3.53 41.54 -22.47
C THR A 15 -2.63 40.32 -22.65
N LYS A 16 -1.31 40.51 -22.86
CA LYS A 16 -0.34 39.40 -22.92
C LYS A 16 -0.24 38.63 -21.61
N ILE A 17 -0.25 39.31 -20.47
CA ILE A 17 -0.22 38.67 -19.14
C ILE A 17 -1.50 37.85 -18.94
N ALA A 18 -2.67 38.44 -19.25
CA ALA A 18 -3.95 37.76 -19.13
C ALA A 18 -4.02 36.51 -20.03
N ALA A 19 -3.58 36.61 -21.28
CA ALA A 19 -3.53 35.49 -22.23
C ALA A 19 -2.62 34.35 -21.74
N ARG A 20 -1.40 34.66 -21.27
CA ARG A 20 -0.49 33.64 -20.71
C ARG A 20 -1.06 32.97 -19.45
N ALA A 21 -1.76 33.73 -18.62
CA ALA A 21 -2.43 33.19 -17.44
C ALA A 21 -3.59 32.26 -17.83
N GLU A 22 -4.36 32.61 -18.87
CA GLU A 22 -5.40 31.76 -19.48
C GLU A 22 -4.81 30.45 -20.00
N GLU A 23 -3.75 30.52 -20.81
CA GLU A 23 -3.03 29.36 -21.35
C GLU A 23 -2.52 28.45 -20.23
N SER A 24 -1.90 29.03 -19.19
CA SER A 24 -1.40 28.28 -18.04
C SER A 24 -2.52 27.57 -17.28
N ARG A 25 -3.68 28.21 -17.09
CA ARG A 25 -4.87 27.59 -16.47
C ARG A 25 -5.37 26.42 -17.30
N GLN A 26 -5.44 26.58 -18.62
CA GLN A 26 -5.89 25.51 -19.52
C GLN A 26 -4.95 24.31 -19.48
N LEU A 27 -3.64 24.55 -19.52
CA LEU A 27 -2.63 23.50 -19.37
C LEU A 27 -2.76 22.79 -18.02
N ALA A 28 -2.85 23.54 -16.92
CA ALA A 28 -3.01 22.96 -15.58
C ALA A 28 -4.26 22.07 -15.49
N ARG A 29 -5.38 22.50 -16.11
CA ARG A 29 -6.61 21.70 -16.19
C ARG A 29 -6.38 20.39 -16.95
N VAL A 30 -5.75 20.43 -18.12
CA VAL A 30 -5.45 19.24 -18.93
C VAL A 30 -4.56 18.27 -18.15
N HIS A 31 -3.52 18.76 -17.48
CA HIS A 31 -2.63 17.93 -16.68
C HIS A 31 -3.33 17.32 -15.46
N THR A 32 -4.19 18.08 -14.79
CA THR A 32 -4.98 17.59 -13.67
C THR A 32 -5.91 16.47 -14.10
N LEU A 33 -6.63 16.62 -15.21
CA LEU A 33 -7.51 15.58 -15.76
C LEU A 33 -6.72 14.31 -16.13
N ARG A 34 -5.57 14.46 -16.79
CA ARG A 34 -4.69 13.32 -17.11
C ARG A 34 -4.18 12.60 -15.86
N ALA A 35 -3.83 13.33 -14.81
CA ALA A 35 -3.40 12.76 -13.54
C ALA A 35 -4.55 12.00 -12.86
N GLN A 36 -5.75 12.59 -12.81
CA GLN A 36 -6.96 11.94 -12.28
C GLN A 36 -7.30 10.65 -13.04
N ASP A 37 -7.19 10.65 -14.37
CA ASP A 37 -7.41 9.44 -15.18
C ASP A 37 -6.40 8.35 -14.88
N LYS A 38 -5.13 8.72 -14.72
CA LYS A 38 -4.06 7.77 -14.35
C LYS A 38 -4.31 7.17 -12.97
N ASP A 39 -4.69 8.00 -12.01
CA ASP A 39 -4.97 7.56 -10.64
C ASP A 39 -6.20 6.67 -10.57
N ARG A 40 -7.27 7.01 -11.30
CA ARG A 40 -8.47 6.17 -11.46
C ARG A 40 -8.12 4.79 -12.00
N ARG A 41 -7.41 4.70 -13.12
CA ARG A 41 -7.00 3.41 -13.71
C ARG A 41 -6.16 2.58 -12.72
N ARG A 42 -5.25 3.23 -11.98
CA ARG A 42 -4.40 2.57 -10.99
C ARG A 42 -5.21 2.05 -9.79
N TYR A 43 -6.21 2.81 -9.37
CA TYR A 43 -7.12 2.38 -8.30
C TYR A 43 -8.00 1.22 -8.77
N ASP A 44 -8.71 1.38 -9.89
CA ASP A 44 -9.66 0.39 -10.42
C ASP A 44 -9.00 -0.96 -10.70
N SER A 45 -7.77 -0.97 -11.23
CA SER A 45 -7.01 -2.21 -11.49
C SER A 45 -6.59 -2.97 -10.23
N LYS A 46 -6.53 -2.31 -9.07
CA LYS A 46 -6.13 -2.93 -7.80
C LYS A 46 -7.31 -3.11 -6.84
N HIS A 47 -8.42 -2.44 -7.11
CA HIS A 47 -9.58 -2.47 -6.26
C HIS A 47 -10.23 -3.84 -6.35
N GLN A 48 -10.40 -4.48 -5.19
CA GLN A 48 -11.15 -5.73 -5.08
C GLN A 48 -12.47 -5.43 -4.38
N MET A 49 -13.56 -5.95 -4.95
CA MET A 49 -14.88 -5.84 -4.33
C MET A 49 -14.95 -6.84 -3.18
N VAL A 50 -14.69 -6.37 -1.96
CA VAL A 50 -14.76 -7.18 -0.73
C VAL A 50 -16.05 -6.84 0.02
N SER A 51 -16.78 -7.86 0.43
CA SER A 51 -17.98 -7.74 1.25
C SER A 51 -17.89 -8.66 2.46
N TYR A 52 -18.42 -8.18 3.59
CA TYR A 52 -18.47 -8.94 4.84
C TYR A 52 -19.91 -9.16 5.27
N ALA A 53 -20.19 -10.33 5.83
CA ALA A 53 -21.46 -10.65 6.45
C ALA A 53 -21.46 -10.29 7.94
N PRO A 54 -22.63 -10.01 8.55
CA PRO A 54 -22.76 -9.98 10.00
C PRO A 54 -22.25 -11.30 10.61
N GLY A 55 -21.39 -11.20 11.62
CA GLY A 55 -20.75 -12.35 12.26
C GLY A 55 -19.30 -12.57 11.85
N ASP A 56 -18.87 -12.07 10.68
CA ASP A 56 -17.49 -12.23 10.21
C ASP A 56 -16.49 -11.56 11.15
N LEU A 57 -15.35 -12.22 11.34
CA LEU A 57 -14.23 -11.66 12.09
C LEU A 57 -13.28 -10.92 11.16
N VAL A 58 -12.86 -9.72 11.57
CA VAL A 58 -11.99 -8.84 10.78
C VAL A 58 -10.92 -8.18 11.64
N TRP A 59 -9.77 -7.92 11.02
CA TRP A 59 -8.78 -6.97 11.51
C TRP A 59 -9.14 -5.54 11.06
N VAL A 60 -9.02 -4.57 11.96
CA VAL A 60 -9.24 -3.15 11.68
C VAL A 60 -7.94 -2.37 11.74
N TYR A 61 -7.68 -1.57 10.70
CA TYR A 61 -6.57 -0.64 10.64
C TYR A 61 -6.83 0.56 11.54
N THR A 62 -5.98 0.77 12.54
CA THR A 62 -6.05 1.93 13.43
C THR A 62 -4.66 2.59 13.47
N PRO A 63 -4.50 3.80 12.91
CA PRO A 63 -3.22 4.49 12.91
C PRO A 63 -2.92 5.03 14.32
N VAL A 64 -2.34 4.18 15.16
CA VAL A 64 -1.94 4.55 16.53
C VAL A 64 -0.56 5.20 16.52
N ARG A 65 -0.41 6.33 17.19
CA ARG A 65 0.86 7.00 17.47
C ARG A 65 1.12 6.96 18.96
N LYS A 66 2.29 6.47 19.38
CA LYS A 66 2.68 6.42 20.80
C LYS A 66 4.02 7.14 20.98
N VAL A 67 4.03 8.16 21.84
CA VAL A 67 5.22 8.94 22.18
C VAL A 67 6.31 7.99 22.69
N GLY A 68 7.55 8.21 22.25
CA GLY A 68 8.71 7.38 22.63
C GLY A 68 8.84 6.05 21.89
N LEU A 69 7.92 5.71 20.98
CA LEU A 69 8.03 4.55 20.10
C LEU A 69 8.09 4.95 18.62
N SER A 70 8.84 4.19 17.84
CA SER A 70 8.89 4.38 16.39
C SER A 70 7.59 3.88 15.75
N GLU A 71 6.89 4.75 15.03
CA GLU A 71 5.65 4.42 14.29
C GLU A 71 5.82 3.27 13.29
N LYS A 72 7.05 3.02 12.83
CA LYS A 72 7.38 1.92 11.91
C LYS A 72 7.27 0.54 12.56
N LEU A 73 7.48 0.47 13.87
CA LEU A 73 7.47 -0.79 14.64
C LEU A 73 6.13 -1.05 15.33
N LEU A 74 5.20 -0.08 15.30
CA LEU A 74 3.87 -0.25 15.89
C LEU A 74 2.98 -1.11 15.00
N ARG A 75 2.24 -2.04 15.61
CA ARG A 75 1.19 -2.80 14.93
C ARG A 75 0.07 -1.84 14.52
N ARG A 76 -0.33 -1.92 13.25
CA ARG A 76 -1.37 -1.03 12.67
C ARG A 76 -2.75 -1.67 12.59
N TYR A 77 -2.82 -3.00 12.63
CA TYR A 77 -4.08 -3.75 12.59
C TYR A 77 -4.36 -4.34 13.97
N PHE A 78 -5.58 -4.16 14.45
CA PHE A 78 -6.07 -4.64 15.73
C PHE A 78 -7.33 -5.48 15.50
N GLY A 79 -7.65 -6.38 16.42
CA GLY A 79 -8.76 -7.32 16.27
C GLY A 79 -8.36 -8.73 16.68
N PRO A 80 -9.31 -9.68 16.70
CA PRO A 80 -10.52 -9.72 15.88
C PRO A 80 -11.61 -8.73 16.31
N TYR A 81 -12.27 -8.14 15.32
CA TYR A 81 -13.54 -7.42 15.46
C TYR A 81 -14.62 -8.25 14.78
N GLN A 82 -15.82 -8.29 15.34
CA GLN A 82 -16.97 -8.90 14.71
C GLN A 82 -17.76 -7.84 13.94
N VAL A 83 -18.10 -8.15 12.69
CA VAL A 83 -19.02 -7.31 11.90
C VAL A 83 -20.43 -7.47 12.46
N LEU A 84 -21.05 -6.36 12.87
CA LEU A 84 -22.43 -6.38 13.37
C LEU A 84 -23.43 -6.21 12.24
N ARG A 85 -23.19 -5.24 11.36
CA ARG A 85 -24.03 -4.98 10.18
C ARG A 85 -23.31 -4.15 9.14
N ARG A 86 -23.79 -4.24 7.91
CA ARG A 86 -23.43 -3.35 6.81
C ARG A 86 -24.28 -2.09 6.86
N LEU A 87 -23.65 -0.92 6.95
CA LEU A 87 -24.33 0.37 6.91
C LEU A 87 -24.42 0.92 5.49
N SER A 88 -23.40 0.66 4.66
CA SER A 88 -23.37 1.07 3.24
C SER A 88 -22.59 0.06 2.41
N ALA A 89 -22.47 0.31 1.10
CA ALA A 89 -21.66 -0.53 0.24
C ALA A 89 -20.22 -0.73 0.75
N VAL A 90 -19.67 0.29 1.44
CA VAL A 90 -18.27 0.38 1.85
C VAL A 90 -18.08 0.64 3.35
N THR A 91 -19.15 0.80 4.12
CA THR A 91 -19.09 1.14 5.54
C THR A 91 -19.80 0.09 6.37
N TYR A 92 -19.12 -0.39 7.42
CA TYR A 92 -19.61 -1.43 8.32
C TYR A 92 -19.56 -0.95 9.77
N GLU A 93 -20.51 -1.42 10.58
CA GLU A 93 -20.44 -1.31 12.03
C GLU A 93 -19.79 -2.58 12.58
N VAL A 94 -18.71 -2.41 13.34
CA VAL A 94 -17.92 -3.51 13.92
C VAL A 94 -17.84 -3.35 15.42
N GLN A 95 -17.59 -4.45 16.12
CA GLN A 95 -17.46 -4.49 17.57
C GLN A 95 -16.28 -5.35 17.98
N ASP A 96 -15.56 -4.95 19.04
CA ASP A 96 -14.48 -5.76 19.61
C ASP A 96 -14.96 -7.20 19.90
N PHE A 97 -14.25 -8.18 19.36
CA PHE A 97 -14.51 -9.59 19.57
C PHE A 97 -13.47 -10.16 20.52
N ASP A 98 -13.81 -10.16 21.80
CA ASP A 98 -13.07 -10.88 22.83
C ASP A 98 -14.07 -11.74 23.61
N PRO A 99 -14.06 -13.08 23.45
CA PRO A 99 -15.00 -13.97 24.14
C PRO A 99 -14.72 -14.07 25.64
N ALA A 100 -13.51 -13.75 26.11
CA ALA A 100 -13.12 -13.85 27.51
C ALA A 100 -13.29 -12.53 28.29
N SER A 101 -13.35 -11.40 27.58
CA SER A 101 -13.44 -10.09 28.21
C SER A 101 -14.86 -9.70 28.60
N ARG A 102 -15.03 -9.35 29.88
CA ARG A 102 -16.25 -8.74 30.43
C ARG A 102 -16.35 -7.23 30.20
N LYS A 103 -15.39 -6.63 29.46
CA LYS A 103 -15.39 -5.18 29.21
C LYS A 103 -16.53 -4.80 28.28
N ARG A 104 -16.97 -3.54 28.37
CA ARG A 104 -17.95 -2.97 27.44
C ARG A 104 -17.39 -3.04 26.03
N LYS A 105 -18.04 -3.84 25.18
CA LYS A 105 -17.68 -3.97 23.77
C LYS A 105 -18.02 -2.69 23.02
N LEU A 106 -17.02 -1.92 22.62
CA LEU A 106 -17.18 -0.68 21.86
C LEU A 106 -17.54 -1.01 20.42
N ARG A 107 -18.44 -0.20 19.85
CA ARG A 107 -18.82 -0.28 18.44
C ARG A 107 -18.13 0.84 17.68
N GLU A 108 -17.53 0.52 16.55
CA GLU A 108 -16.89 1.48 15.64
C GLU A 108 -17.52 1.35 14.24
N VAL A 109 -17.63 2.47 13.54
CA VAL A 109 -18.02 2.50 12.12
C VAL A 109 -16.76 2.60 11.27
N VAL A 110 -16.51 1.58 10.45
CA VAL A 110 -15.24 1.40 9.73
C VAL A 110 -15.50 1.26 8.22
N HIS A 111 -14.64 1.89 7.42
CA HIS A 111 -14.64 1.73 5.97
C HIS A 111 -13.96 0.40 5.56
N VAL A 112 -14.48 -0.26 4.53
CA VAL A 112 -14.03 -1.58 4.03
C VAL A 112 -12.53 -1.65 3.76
N LEU A 113 -11.91 -0.55 3.28
CA LEU A 113 -10.46 -0.46 3.03
C LEU A 113 -9.60 -0.52 4.30
N ARG A 114 -10.16 -0.25 5.47
CA ARG A 114 -9.50 -0.40 6.77
C ARG A 114 -9.71 -1.80 7.35
N MET A 115 -10.53 -2.64 6.73
CA MET A 115 -10.86 -3.99 7.21
C MET A 115 -10.09 -5.05 6.44
N LYS A 116 -9.69 -6.11 7.12
CA LYS A 116 -9.16 -7.34 6.50
C LYS A 116 -9.83 -8.55 7.14
N PRO A 117 -10.08 -9.65 6.40
CA PRO A 117 -10.57 -10.88 7.00
C PRO A 117 -9.61 -11.36 8.09
N TYR A 118 -10.18 -11.79 9.22
CA TYR A 118 -9.44 -12.48 10.27
C TYR A 118 -9.43 -13.97 9.97
N HIS A 119 -8.26 -14.60 10.07
CA HIS A 119 -8.10 -16.04 9.96
C HIS A 119 -7.54 -16.54 11.29
N ASP A 120 -8.20 -17.52 11.90
CA ASP A 120 -7.73 -18.09 13.15
C ASP A 120 -6.41 -18.84 12.90
N PRO A 121 -5.31 -18.53 13.62
CA PRO A 121 -4.07 -19.28 13.51
C PRO A 121 -4.22 -20.80 13.67
N ALA A 122 -5.23 -21.27 14.40
CA ALA A 122 -5.50 -22.70 14.56
C ALA A 122 -6.05 -23.35 13.28
N GLU A 123 -6.77 -22.59 12.43
CA GLU A 123 -7.33 -23.05 11.17
C GLU A 123 -6.32 -23.00 10.00
N GLN A 124 -5.15 -22.37 10.20
CA GLN A 124 -4.13 -22.20 9.16
C GLN A 124 -3.29 -23.46 8.89
N ILE A 125 -3.61 -24.60 9.52
CA ILE A 125 -2.84 -25.85 9.43
C ILE A 125 -3.30 -26.73 8.25
N GLU A 126 -4.48 -26.47 7.67
CA GLU A 126 -5.07 -27.36 6.64
C GLU A 126 -5.44 -26.57 5.37
N THR A 127 -4.45 -26.26 4.54
CA THR A 127 -4.56 -26.17 3.06
C THR A 127 -3.18 -25.84 2.48
N GLU A 128 -2.37 -26.88 2.28
CA GLU A 128 -1.27 -26.86 1.33
C GLU A 128 -1.85 -26.76 -0.09
N ASP A 129 -2.13 -25.54 -0.53
CA ASP A 129 -2.11 -25.11 -1.93
C ASP A 129 -1.90 -23.59 -1.92
N ILE A 130 -0.76 -23.17 -1.35
CA ILE A 130 -0.36 -21.77 -1.33
C ILE A 130 0.08 -21.41 -2.76
N PRO A 131 -0.65 -20.55 -3.51
CA PRO A 131 -0.12 -20.02 -4.77
C PRO A 131 1.19 -19.31 -4.46
N PRO A 132 2.24 -19.45 -5.31
CA PRO A 132 3.59 -19.04 -4.98
C PRO A 132 3.59 -17.58 -4.50
N LYS A 133 3.98 -17.36 -3.23
CA LYS A 133 4.22 -16.00 -2.71
C LYS A 133 5.16 -15.33 -3.71
N LYS A 134 4.69 -14.28 -4.38
CA LYS A 134 5.54 -13.50 -5.30
C LYS A 134 6.79 -13.09 -4.53
N SER A 135 7.92 -13.73 -4.84
CA SER A 135 9.19 -13.40 -4.19
C SER A 135 9.47 -11.93 -4.49
N TYR A 136 9.51 -11.08 -3.48
CA TYR A 136 9.92 -9.70 -3.66
C TYR A 136 11.40 -9.72 -4.07
N LYS A 137 11.68 -9.66 -5.37
CA LYS A 137 13.03 -9.43 -5.90
C LYS A 137 13.34 -7.94 -5.73
N GLY A 138 13.52 -7.52 -4.48
CA GLY A 138 14.10 -6.22 -4.17
C GLY A 138 15.52 -6.13 -4.76
N PRO A 139 16.05 -4.91 -4.94
CA PRO A 139 17.41 -4.71 -5.44
C PRO A 139 18.40 -5.53 -4.60
N ILE A 140 19.23 -6.32 -5.28
CA ILE A 140 20.26 -7.13 -4.65
C ILE A 140 21.19 -6.19 -3.89
N THR A 141 21.38 -6.42 -2.59
CA THR A 141 22.31 -5.63 -1.79
C THR A 141 23.75 -5.83 -2.30
N ARG A 142 24.56 -4.77 -2.25
CA ARG A 142 25.98 -4.79 -2.68
C ARG A 142 26.80 -5.89 -2.01
N SER A 143 26.41 -6.32 -0.80
CA SER A 143 27.06 -7.43 -0.08
C SER A 143 26.82 -8.79 -0.74
N ARG A 144 25.64 -9.02 -1.33
CA ARG A 144 25.25 -10.31 -1.93
C ARG A 144 25.87 -10.52 -3.33
N ILE A 145 26.17 -9.43 -4.04
CA ILE A 145 26.90 -9.47 -5.33
C ILE A 145 28.35 -9.93 -5.09
N LYS A 146 29.01 -9.43 -4.04
CA LYS A 146 30.39 -9.82 -3.68
C LYS A 146 30.53 -11.31 -3.36
N THR A 147 29.54 -11.91 -2.70
CA THR A 147 29.55 -13.34 -2.37
C THR A 147 29.30 -14.24 -3.58
N LEU A 148 28.70 -13.73 -4.66
CA LEU A 148 28.48 -14.49 -5.89
C LEU A 148 29.73 -14.49 -6.77
N GLU A 149 30.42 -13.35 -6.89
CA GLU A 149 31.67 -13.28 -7.67
C GLU A 149 32.84 -14.08 -7.08
N GLN A 150 32.83 -14.36 -5.77
CA GLN A 150 33.85 -15.21 -5.13
C GLN A 150 33.65 -16.72 -5.37
N ASN A 151 32.45 -17.15 -5.75
CA ASN A 151 32.14 -18.56 -5.95
C ASN A 151 32.37 -19.03 -7.39
N ASP A 152 32.38 -18.10 -8.36
CA ASP A 152 32.57 -18.44 -9.78
C ASP A 152 34.05 -18.57 -10.19
N SER A 153 34.99 -18.18 -9.32
CA SER A 153 36.44 -18.30 -9.57
C SER A 153 37.08 -19.60 -9.06
N GLY A 154 36.30 -20.56 -8.57
CA GLY A 154 36.81 -21.69 -7.75
C GLY A 154 36.65 -23.11 -8.30
N ALA A 155 36.35 -23.33 -9.59
CA ALA A 155 36.13 -24.69 -10.10
C ALA A 155 36.79 -24.96 -11.46
N LEU A 156 38.13 -24.99 -11.49
CA LEU A 156 38.88 -25.71 -12.52
C LEU A 156 40.03 -26.50 -11.86
N SER A 157 39.77 -27.77 -11.50
CA SER A 157 40.82 -28.80 -11.50
C SER A 157 40.24 -30.21 -11.62
N SER A 158 40.29 -30.70 -12.86
CA SER A 158 40.66 -32.06 -13.32
C SER A 158 40.13 -33.33 -12.62
N PHE A 159 39.32 -34.04 -13.42
CA PHE A 159 39.13 -35.49 -13.53
C PHE A 159 40.42 -36.35 -13.49
N SER A 160 40.32 -37.57 -12.92
CA SER A 160 41.02 -38.85 -13.27
C SER A 160 41.04 -39.77 -12.03
N ARG A 161 40.70 -41.06 -12.00
CA ARG A 161 40.42 -42.14 -12.98
C ARG A 161 39.57 -43.22 -12.26
N GLY A 162 38.73 -43.90 -13.02
CA GLY A 162 37.86 -44.99 -12.54
C GLY A 162 38.62 -46.27 -12.20
N ALA A 163 38.11 -46.99 -11.19
CA ALA A 163 38.51 -48.34 -10.83
C ALA A 163 37.64 -49.36 -11.58
N MET A 164 38.28 -50.27 -12.30
CA MET A 164 37.67 -51.48 -12.86
C MET A 164 37.59 -52.56 -11.77
N PRO A 165 36.52 -53.37 -11.69
CA PRO A 165 36.47 -54.52 -10.80
C PRO A 165 37.17 -55.72 -11.44
N HIS A 166 37.90 -56.49 -10.64
CA HIS A 166 38.41 -57.81 -11.03
C HIS A 166 37.93 -58.85 -10.03
N ALA A 167 37.26 -59.87 -10.58
CA ALA A 167 36.89 -61.20 -10.07
C ALA A 167 36.36 -61.32 -8.63
#